data_AF-A0A956MYK2-F1
#
_entry.id   AF-A0A956MYK2-F1
#
_cell.length_a   1.000
_cell.length_b   1.000
_cell.length_c   1.000
_cell.angle_alpha   90.00
_cell.angle_beta   90.00
_cell.angle_gamma   90.00
#
_symmetry.space_group_name_H-M   'P 1'
#
loop_
_entity.id
_entity.type
_entity.pdbx_description
1 polymer ?
#
loop_
_entity_poly.entity_id
_entity_poly.type
_entity_poly.pdbx_seq_one_letter_code
_entity_poly.pdbx_strand_id
1 'polypeptide(L)'
;MNIPVINNFTSGTAVGNEHFVIGWDHEPNVTGYEIKIEELNDNGTVSRIDTYRTSENTLRVEGVNGYQIYRMSIQSLSGDDWKSGYKDEQEGYDKTASGDTNLLNNSNDKDGIPDNVDADYNTQGWNSASGVLVKDNKIYGADSIVELQVIPETRPEGPEGITVKGVYKGLAVSWK
;
A
#
# COMPACT_ATOMS: atom_id res chain seq x y z
N MET A 1 -2.61 17.96 17.16
CA MET A 1 -1.48 17.71 16.24
C MET A 1 -2.09 17.21 14.95
N ASN A 2 -1.57 17.63 13.81
CA ASN A 2 -2.11 17.19 12.52
C ASN A 2 -1.83 15.70 12.32
N ILE A 3 -2.69 15.04 11.55
CA ILE A 3 -2.46 13.67 11.08
C ILE A 3 -1.94 13.81 9.65
N PRO A 4 -0.79 13.19 9.30
CA PRO A 4 -0.24 13.30 7.96
C PRO A 4 -1.13 12.59 6.95
N VAL A 5 -1.05 13.04 5.71
CA VAL A 5 -1.74 12.43 4.57
C VAL A 5 -0.70 11.74 3.71
N ILE A 6 -0.87 10.44 3.49
CA ILE A 6 -0.09 9.71 2.48
C ILE A 6 -0.45 10.33 1.13
N ASN A 7 0.52 10.52 0.24
CA ASN A 7 0.26 11.18 -1.04
C ASN A 7 1.14 10.64 -2.17
N ASN A 8 1.95 9.62 -1.85
CA ASN A 8 2.85 8.99 -2.78
C ASN A 8 2.98 7.50 -2.44
N PHE A 9 2.95 6.67 -3.49
CA PHE A 9 3.14 5.22 -3.39
C PHE A 9 3.87 4.70 -4.62
N THR A 10 4.85 3.82 -4.38
CA THR A 10 5.62 3.10 -5.41
C THR A 10 5.85 1.67 -4.93
N SER A 11 5.87 0.69 -5.82
CA SER A 11 6.09 -0.72 -5.45
C SER A 11 6.84 -1.52 -6.50
N GLY A 12 7.57 -2.53 -6.03
CA GLY A 12 8.27 -3.51 -6.86
C GLY A 12 7.84 -4.92 -6.48
N THR A 13 7.64 -5.78 -7.50
CA THR A 13 7.31 -7.21 -7.34
C THR A 13 8.33 -8.11 -8.01
N ALA A 14 9.54 -7.60 -8.27
CA ALA A 14 10.62 -8.44 -8.78
C ALA A 14 10.97 -9.50 -7.73
N VAL A 15 11.16 -10.74 -8.18
CA VAL A 15 11.34 -11.89 -7.29
C VAL A 15 12.53 -11.66 -6.35
N GLY A 16 12.28 -11.67 -5.05
CA GLY A 16 13.29 -11.43 -4.01
C GLY A 16 13.69 -9.97 -3.80
N ASN A 17 12.98 -9.03 -4.42
CA ASN A 17 13.09 -7.59 -4.21
C ASN A 17 11.69 -6.95 -4.10
N GLU A 18 10.75 -7.67 -3.50
CA GLU A 18 9.40 -7.19 -3.25
C GLU A 18 9.42 -6.10 -2.19
N HIS A 19 8.91 -4.92 -2.56
CA HIS A 19 8.89 -3.76 -1.68
C HIS A 19 7.78 -2.79 -2.06
N PHE A 20 7.45 -1.92 -1.12
CA PHE A 20 6.76 -0.67 -1.44
C PHE A 20 7.39 0.51 -0.70
N VAL A 21 7.13 1.71 -1.19
CA VAL A 21 7.52 2.97 -0.58
C VAL A 21 6.30 3.86 -0.52
N ILE A 22 6.04 4.42 0.66
CA ILE A 22 5.02 5.46 0.88
C ILE A 22 5.69 6.79 1.21
N GLY A 23 5.01 7.88 0.89
CA GLY A 23 5.44 9.24 1.23
C GLY A 23 4.27 10.15 1.62
N TRP A 24 4.61 11.20 2.37
CA TRP A 24 3.68 12.22 2.86
C TRP A 24 4.40 13.57 3.01
N ASP A 25 3.64 14.67 2.99
CA ASP A 25 4.18 16.00 3.23
C ASP A 25 4.54 16.21 4.71
N HIS A 26 5.46 17.14 4.99
CA HIS A 26 5.90 17.43 6.35
C HIS A 26 4.83 18.18 7.15
N GLU A 27 4.46 17.65 8.32
CA GLU A 27 3.57 18.32 9.25
C GLU A 27 4.33 19.30 10.17
N PRO A 28 3.74 20.42 10.60
CA PRO A 28 4.40 21.34 11.52
C PRO A 28 4.42 20.79 12.95
N ASN A 29 5.52 21.07 13.68
CA ASN A 29 5.71 20.68 15.09
C ASN A 29 5.68 19.17 15.36
N VAL A 30 6.17 18.36 14.41
CA VAL A 30 6.43 16.93 14.59
C VAL A 30 7.92 16.62 14.58
N THR A 31 8.29 15.59 15.32
CA THR A 31 9.65 15.02 15.36
C THR A 31 9.76 13.70 14.62
N GLY A 32 8.63 13.10 14.24
CA GLY A 32 8.58 11.89 13.43
C GLY A 32 7.17 11.38 13.25
N TYR A 33 7.09 10.15 12.74
CA TYR A 33 5.85 9.49 12.34
C TYR A 33 5.84 8.04 12.79
N GLU A 34 4.66 7.52 13.10
CA GLU A 34 4.41 6.10 13.33
C GLU A 34 3.46 5.59 12.25
N ILE A 35 3.83 4.49 11.61
CA ILE A 35 3.07 3.87 10.53
C ILE A 35 2.71 2.46 10.97
N LYS A 36 1.42 2.18 11.06
CA LYS A 36 0.86 0.84 11.27
C LYS A 36 0.53 0.25 9.90
N ILE A 37 1.04 -0.96 9.64
CA ILE A 37 0.87 -1.66 8.37
C ILE A 37 0.14 -2.97 8.67
N GLU A 38 -1.04 -3.14 8.10
CA GLU A 38 -1.88 -4.33 8.23
C GLU A 38 -1.89 -5.08 6.89
N GLU A 39 -1.40 -6.32 6.88
CA GLU A 39 -1.55 -7.21 5.72
C GLU A 39 -2.99 -7.74 5.69
N LEU A 40 -3.71 -7.55 4.59
CA LEU A 40 -5.10 -7.99 4.44
C LEU A 40 -5.13 -9.28 3.62
N ASN A 41 -5.80 -10.32 4.10
CA ASN A 41 -6.10 -11.52 3.32
C ASN A 41 -7.16 -11.25 2.23
N ASP A 42 -7.38 -12.21 1.34
CA ASP A 42 -8.41 -12.17 0.28
C ASP A 42 -9.83 -11.82 0.77
N ASN A 43 -10.13 -12.07 2.05
CA ASN A 43 -11.42 -11.75 2.67
C ASN A 43 -11.46 -10.34 3.33
N GLY A 44 -10.46 -9.50 3.10
CA GLY A 44 -10.32 -8.18 3.73
C GLY A 44 -9.98 -8.21 5.22
N THR A 45 -9.59 -9.38 5.76
CA THR A 45 -9.25 -9.55 7.18
C THR A 45 -7.77 -9.37 7.42
N VAL A 46 -7.42 -8.72 8.54
CA VAL A 46 -6.01 -8.51 8.92
C VAL A 46 -5.36 -9.83 9.32
N SER A 47 -4.27 -10.20 8.65
CA SER A 47 -3.47 -11.39 8.94
C SER A 47 -2.21 -11.10 9.73
N ARG A 48 -1.61 -9.93 9.49
CA ARG A 48 -0.37 -9.49 10.12
C ARG A 48 -0.41 -7.98 10.34
N ILE A 49 0.20 -7.54 11.44
CA ILE A 49 0.37 -6.12 11.76
C ILE A 49 1.84 -5.88 12.07
N ASP A 50 2.42 -4.89 11.40
CA ASP A 50 3.74 -4.34 11.70
C ASP A 50 3.62 -2.85 12.03
N THR A 51 4.57 -2.33 12.80
CA THR A 51 4.62 -0.90 13.14
C THR A 51 6.02 -0.37 12.95
N TYR A 52 6.12 0.75 12.24
CA TYR A 52 7.36 1.42 11.89
C TYR A 52 7.37 2.83 12.46
N ARG A 53 8.57 3.31 12.80
CA ARG A 53 8.80 4.70 13.17
C ARG A 53 9.89 5.29 12.30
N THR A 54 9.70 6.52 11.87
CA THR A 54 10.67 7.26 11.06
C THR A 54 10.60 8.75 11.35
N SER A 55 11.73 9.45 11.26
CA SER A 55 11.78 10.91 11.24
C SER A 55 11.63 11.47 9.83
N GLU A 56 11.75 10.61 8.82
CA GLU A 56 11.66 10.98 7.40
C GLU A 56 10.20 11.05 6.95
N ASN A 57 9.99 11.76 5.85
CA ASN A 57 8.70 11.89 5.17
C ASN A 57 8.37 10.72 4.22
N THR A 58 9.07 9.60 4.40
CA THR A 58 8.91 8.40 3.59
C THR A 58 9.26 7.16 4.40
N LEU A 59 8.66 6.04 4.01
CA LEU A 59 8.96 4.72 4.54
C LEU A 59 9.05 3.72 3.39
N ARG A 60 10.16 2.99 3.31
CA ARG A 60 10.34 1.82 2.44
C ARG A 60 10.18 0.54 3.25
N VAL A 61 9.36 -0.38 2.77
CA VAL A 61 9.10 -1.68 3.40
C VAL A 61 9.48 -2.78 2.41
N GLU A 62 10.33 -3.71 2.85
CA GLU A 62 10.82 -4.85 2.08
C GLU A 62 10.24 -6.16 2.62
N GLY A 63 10.31 -7.24 1.84
CA GLY A 63 9.84 -8.56 2.27
C GLY A 63 8.31 -8.65 2.31
N VAL A 64 7.66 -7.94 1.40
CA VAL A 64 6.21 -7.91 1.23
C VAL A 64 5.79 -8.92 0.18
N ASN A 65 4.53 -9.35 0.21
CA ASN A 65 4.00 -10.26 -0.78
C ASN A 65 3.52 -9.49 -2.01
N GLY A 66 3.99 -9.89 -3.20
CA GLY A 66 3.47 -9.33 -4.45
C GLY A 66 1.97 -9.59 -4.60
N TYR A 67 1.24 -8.61 -5.12
CA TYR A 67 -0.22 -8.57 -5.27
C TYR A 67 -1.02 -8.63 -3.97
N GLN A 68 -0.36 -8.59 -2.81
CA GLN A 68 -1.03 -8.50 -1.53
C GLN A 68 -1.52 -7.07 -1.27
N ILE A 69 -2.66 -6.95 -0.60
CA ILE A 69 -3.19 -5.67 -0.14
C ILE A 69 -2.64 -5.39 1.26
N TYR A 70 -2.10 -4.19 1.44
CA TYR A 70 -1.68 -3.68 2.73
C TYR A 70 -2.51 -2.45 3.07
N ARG A 71 -3.00 -2.35 4.30
CA ARG A 71 -3.56 -1.13 4.86
C ARG A 71 -2.50 -0.40 5.64
N MET A 72 -2.26 0.86 5.31
CA MET A 72 -1.38 1.74 6.08
C MET A 72 -2.23 2.70 6.88
N SER A 73 -1.86 2.93 8.13
CA SER A 73 -2.36 4.03 8.95
C SER A 73 -1.17 4.83 9.45
N ILE A 74 -1.18 6.14 9.26
CA ILE A 74 -0.10 7.02 9.71
C ILE A 74 -0.58 7.94 10.83
N GLN A 75 0.31 8.21 11.78
CA GLN A 75 0.12 9.26 12.78
C GLN A 75 1.41 10.05 13.02
N SER A 76 1.24 11.27 13.47
CA SER A 76 2.32 12.17 13.85
C SER A 76 2.82 11.87 15.27
N LEU A 77 4.12 12.06 15.49
CA LEU A 77 4.80 11.98 16.78
C LEU A 77 5.52 13.30 17.08
N SER A 78 5.41 13.79 18.32
CA SER A 78 6.15 14.96 18.80
C SER A 78 6.79 14.70 20.17
N GLY A 79 8.11 14.65 20.22
CA GLY A 79 8.84 14.22 21.42
C GLY A 79 8.52 12.76 21.78
N ASP A 80 8.61 12.43 23.06
CA ASP A 80 8.49 11.03 23.52
C ASP A 80 7.03 10.59 23.74
N ASP A 81 6.13 11.54 24.07
CA ASP A 81 4.80 11.22 24.60
C ASP A 81 3.63 11.69 23.72
N TRP A 82 3.83 12.62 22.78
CA TRP A 82 2.71 13.21 22.03
C TRP A 82 2.49 12.49 20.71
N LYS A 83 1.24 12.01 20.54
CA LYS A 83 0.75 11.38 19.32
C LYS A 83 -0.49 12.09 18.82
N SER A 84 -0.70 12.15 17.50
CA SER A 84 -1.93 12.72 16.94
C SER A 84 -3.12 11.77 17.12
N GLY A 85 -2.84 10.48 17.30
CA GLY A 85 -3.79 9.39 17.06
C GLY A 85 -3.88 9.09 15.57
N TYR A 86 -4.22 7.84 15.24
CA TYR A 86 -4.61 7.47 13.88
C TYR A 86 -5.97 8.08 13.54
N LYS A 87 -6.33 8.13 12.24
CA LYS A 87 -7.62 8.66 11.78
C LYS A 87 -8.82 7.92 12.40
N ASP A 88 -8.73 6.60 12.53
CA ASP A 88 -9.77 5.73 13.10
C ASP A 88 -9.90 5.82 14.63
N GLU A 89 -9.04 6.61 15.27
CA GLU A 89 -9.05 6.89 16.71
C GLU A 89 -9.59 8.30 17.03
N GLN A 90 -9.87 9.12 16.01
CA GLN A 90 -10.37 10.48 16.19
C GLN A 90 -11.82 10.52 16.65
N GLU A 91 -12.16 11.54 17.43
CA GLU A 91 -13.54 11.82 17.80
C GLU A 91 -14.38 12.11 16.55
N GLY A 92 -15.50 11.40 16.39
CA GLY A 92 -16.38 11.55 15.23
C GLY A 92 -16.04 10.67 14.02
N TYR A 93 -15.09 9.74 14.14
CA TYR A 93 -14.86 8.71 13.12
C TYR A 93 -16.09 7.80 12.96
N ASP A 94 -16.63 7.70 11.75
CA ASP A 94 -17.77 6.85 11.44
C ASP A 94 -17.30 5.58 10.72
N LYS A 95 -17.28 4.46 11.45
CA LYS A 95 -16.94 3.12 10.91
C LYS A 95 -17.87 2.66 9.78
N THR A 96 -19.04 3.26 9.66
CA THR A 96 -20.08 2.87 8.69
C THR A 96 -20.16 3.80 7.48
N ALA A 97 -19.47 4.95 7.52
CA ALA A 97 -19.41 5.86 6.39
C ALA A 97 -18.42 5.34 5.33
N SER A 98 -18.90 5.07 4.12
CA SER A 98 -18.06 4.82 2.95
C SER A 98 -18.00 6.12 2.13
N GLY A 99 -16.79 6.62 1.87
CA GLY A 99 -16.58 7.85 1.11
C GLY A 99 -16.02 7.54 -0.29
N ASP A 100 -16.57 8.18 -1.33
CA ASP A 100 -16.15 7.96 -2.73
C ASP A 100 -14.73 8.46 -3.05
N THR A 101 -14.08 9.18 -2.15
CA THR A 101 -12.69 9.60 -2.27
C THR A 101 -12.26 10.16 -0.92
N ASN A 102 -11.08 9.71 -0.48
CA ASN A 102 -10.12 10.29 0.47
C ASN A 102 -10.15 11.84 0.61
N LEU A 103 -11.27 12.44 1.02
CA LEU A 103 -11.50 13.90 1.08
C LEU A 103 -12.19 14.35 2.38
N LEU A 104 -12.88 13.43 3.09
CA LEU A 104 -13.53 13.73 4.37
C LEU A 104 -12.73 13.08 5.49
N ASN A 105 -12.41 13.86 6.53
CA ASN A 105 -11.52 13.44 7.62
C ASN A 105 -12.06 12.29 8.50
N ASN A 106 -13.26 11.76 8.21
CA ASN A 106 -13.99 10.83 9.06
C ASN A 106 -14.72 9.69 8.31
N SER A 107 -14.39 9.41 7.05
CA SER A 107 -14.85 8.21 6.33
C SER A 107 -14.04 6.96 6.71
N ASN A 108 -14.68 5.79 6.61
CA ASN A 108 -14.04 4.50 6.75
C ASN A 108 -13.40 4.07 5.43
N ASP A 109 -12.09 4.17 5.37
CA ASP A 109 -11.26 3.72 4.23
C ASP A 109 -10.70 2.30 4.51
N LYS A 110 -11.47 1.51 5.28
CA LYS A 110 -11.19 0.11 5.63
C LYS A 110 -12.23 -0.79 4.98
N ASP A 111 -12.30 -0.78 3.66
CA ASP A 111 -13.28 -1.56 2.89
C ASP A 111 -12.70 -2.84 2.27
N GLY A 112 -11.38 -3.04 2.36
CA GLY A 112 -10.68 -4.17 1.77
C GLY A 112 -10.42 -3.98 0.27
N ILE A 113 -10.69 -2.80 -0.29
CA ILE A 113 -10.57 -2.50 -1.71
C ILE A 113 -9.33 -1.62 -1.89
N PRO A 114 -8.34 -2.06 -2.67
CA PRO A 114 -7.12 -1.27 -2.87
C PRO A 114 -7.39 0.01 -3.66
N ASP A 115 -6.92 1.14 -3.13
CA ASP A 115 -7.04 2.49 -3.69
C ASP A 115 -6.24 2.70 -4.98
N ASN A 116 -5.24 1.84 -5.24
CA ASN A 116 -4.30 2.02 -6.35
C ASN A 116 -4.56 1.19 -7.59
N VAL A 117 -5.59 0.35 -7.60
CA VAL A 117 -5.98 -0.46 -8.76
C VAL A 117 -7.49 -0.37 -9.02
N ASP A 118 -7.91 -0.70 -10.23
CA ASP A 118 -9.33 -0.92 -10.55
C ASP A 118 -9.76 -2.37 -10.26
N ALA A 119 -11.03 -2.70 -10.52
CA ALA A 119 -11.57 -4.04 -10.32
C ALA A 119 -10.90 -5.12 -11.21
N ASP A 120 -10.21 -4.71 -12.28
CA ASP A 120 -9.46 -5.58 -13.18
C ASP A 120 -7.96 -5.63 -12.81
N TYR A 121 -7.59 -5.08 -11.65
CA TYR A 121 -6.22 -4.98 -11.13
C TYR A 121 -5.25 -4.20 -12.04
N ASN A 122 -5.78 -3.37 -12.95
CA ASN A 122 -4.94 -2.39 -13.61
C ASN A 122 -4.64 -1.29 -12.60
N THR A 123 -3.38 -0.88 -12.49
CA THR A 123 -3.05 0.29 -11.68
C THR A 123 -3.89 1.47 -12.18
N GLN A 124 -4.45 2.30 -11.30
CA GLN A 124 -5.25 3.45 -11.73
C GLN A 124 -4.33 4.49 -12.39
N GLY A 125 -4.00 4.27 -13.66
CA GLY A 125 -2.94 4.97 -14.37
C GLY A 125 -2.05 4.06 -15.23
N TRP A 126 -2.13 2.72 -15.13
CA TRP A 126 -1.42 1.83 -16.04
C TRP A 126 -2.24 1.60 -17.30
N ASN A 127 -1.70 2.03 -18.43
CA ASN A 127 -2.27 1.68 -19.72
C ASN A 127 -1.75 0.30 -20.15
N SER A 128 -2.63 -0.71 -20.12
CA SER A 128 -2.30 -2.11 -20.45
C SER A 128 -1.90 -2.34 -21.90
N ALA A 129 -2.22 -1.41 -22.81
CA ALA A 129 -1.81 -1.47 -24.21
C ALA A 129 -0.40 -0.88 -24.44
N SER A 130 0.04 0.08 -23.62
CA SER A 130 1.36 0.73 -23.78
C SER A 130 2.40 0.33 -22.73
N GLY A 131 2.00 -0.27 -21.61
CA GLY A 131 2.89 -0.65 -20.50
C GLY A 131 3.54 0.56 -19.81
N VAL A 132 2.86 1.71 -19.81
CA VAL A 132 3.35 2.98 -19.26
C VAL A 132 2.44 3.43 -18.13
N LEU A 133 3.05 3.80 -17.00
CA LEU A 133 2.39 4.46 -15.88
C LEU A 133 2.06 5.92 -16.26
N VAL A 134 0.79 6.30 -16.21
CA VAL A 134 0.32 7.66 -16.44
C VAL A 134 0.71 8.50 -15.22
N LYS A 135 1.75 9.30 -15.43
CA LYS A 135 2.49 10.05 -14.40
C LYS A 135 1.70 11.15 -13.65
N ASP A 136 0.51 11.51 -14.11
CA ASP A 136 -0.27 12.63 -13.58
C ASP A 136 -1.42 12.22 -12.65
N ASN A 137 -1.59 10.91 -12.34
CA ASN A 137 -2.67 10.47 -11.45
C ASN A 137 -2.26 10.53 -9.98
N LYS A 138 -2.31 11.75 -9.43
CA LYS A 138 -1.91 12.15 -8.08
C LYS A 138 -2.86 11.66 -6.96
N ILE A 139 -3.41 10.44 -7.04
CA ILE A 139 -4.58 10.03 -6.24
C ILE A 139 -4.40 8.65 -5.57
N TYR A 140 -3.18 8.14 -5.40
CA TYR A 140 -2.99 6.95 -4.60
C TYR A 140 -2.98 7.34 -3.12
N GLY A 141 -4.16 7.28 -2.52
CA GLY A 141 -4.35 7.39 -1.08
C GLY A 141 -4.04 8.77 -0.51
N ALA A 142 -4.86 9.78 -0.84
CA ALA A 142 -4.80 11.14 -0.27
C ALA A 142 -5.37 11.19 1.17
N ASP A 143 -5.04 10.20 1.98
CA ASP A 143 -5.59 10.06 3.32
C ASP A 143 -4.54 9.57 4.34
N SER A 144 -4.92 9.59 5.61
CA SER A 144 -4.15 9.05 6.73
C SER A 144 -4.36 7.54 6.93
N ILE A 145 -5.37 6.95 6.27
CA ILE A 145 -5.58 5.50 6.16
C ILE A 145 -5.77 5.17 4.68
N VAL A 146 -4.95 4.28 4.14
CA VAL A 146 -5.01 3.90 2.72
C VAL A 146 -4.81 2.40 2.58
N GLU A 147 -5.46 1.78 1.59
CA GLU A 147 -5.30 0.38 1.26
C GLU A 147 -4.64 0.27 -0.11
N LEU A 148 -3.44 -0.30 -0.18
CA LEU A 148 -2.67 -0.33 -1.42
C LEU A 148 -2.22 -1.75 -1.72
N GLN A 149 -2.39 -2.17 -2.97
CA GLN A 149 -1.88 -3.44 -3.47
C GLN A 149 -0.44 -3.29 -3.95
N VAL A 150 0.41 -4.26 -3.62
CA VAL A 150 1.79 -4.33 -4.14
C VAL A 150 1.74 -4.80 -5.58
N ILE A 151 1.86 -3.87 -6.53
CA ILE A 151 1.82 -4.17 -7.97
C ILE A 151 3.18 -3.89 -8.61
N PRO A 152 3.51 -4.60 -9.71
CA PRO A 152 4.71 -4.28 -10.47
C PRO A 152 4.65 -2.84 -11.00
N GLU A 153 5.75 -2.09 -10.94
CA GLU A 153 5.93 -0.83 -11.68
C GLU A 153 6.40 -1.04 -13.13
N THR A 154 6.95 -2.21 -13.41
CA THR A 154 7.47 -2.59 -14.71
C THR A 154 6.85 -3.91 -15.13
N ARG A 155 6.72 -4.12 -16.44
CA ARG A 155 6.25 -5.40 -16.97
C ARG A 155 6.94 -6.58 -16.25
N PRO A 156 6.19 -7.60 -15.81
CA PRO A 156 6.75 -8.76 -15.12
C PRO A 156 7.95 -9.31 -15.88
N GLU A 157 9.03 -9.58 -15.15
CA GLU A 157 10.17 -10.30 -15.71
C GLU A 157 9.74 -11.71 -16.10
N GLY A 158 10.39 -12.29 -17.11
CA GLY A 158 10.10 -13.66 -17.52
C GLY A 158 10.36 -14.63 -16.36
N PRO A 159 9.64 -15.77 -16.28
CA PRO A 159 9.78 -16.70 -15.17
C PRO A 159 11.23 -17.15 -15.01
N GLU A 160 11.74 -17.07 -13.79
CA GLU A 160 13.10 -17.53 -13.46
C GLU A 160 13.11 -19.02 -13.14
N GLY A 161 14.26 -19.67 -13.38
CA GLY A 161 14.45 -21.07 -12.97
C GLY A 161 13.55 -22.08 -13.69
N ILE A 162 13.10 -21.78 -14.92
CA ILE A 162 12.25 -22.69 -15.69
C ILE A 162 12.94 -24.06 -15.81
N THR A 163 12.31 -25.06 -15.22
CA THR A 163 12.71 -26.46 -15.31
C THR A 163 11.67 -27.22 -16.10
N VAL A 164 12.12 -27.92 -17.13
CA VAL A 164 11.28 -28.79 -17.96
C VAL A 164 11.71 -30.23 -17.75
N LYS A 165 10.79 -31.08 -17.29
CA LYS A 165 11.01 -32.52 -17.13
C LYS A 165 10.06 -33.27 -18.06
N GLY A 166 10.57 -34.27 -18.78
CA GLY A 166 9.74 -35.19 -19.55
C GLY A 166 8.94 -36.10 -18.62
N VAL A 167 7.65 -36.27 -18.90
CA VAL A 167 6.78 -37.27 -18.26
C VAL A 167 6.12 -38.15 -19.32
N TYR A 168 5.50 -39.26 -18.94
CA TYR A 168 4.84 -40.14 -19.92
C TYR A 168 3.78 -39.36 -20.71
N LYS A 169 4.01 -39.21 -22.02
CA LYS A 169 3.16 -38.44 -22.94
C LYS A 169 2.94 -36.98 -22.50
N GLY A 170 3.93 -36.35 -21.86
CA GLY A 170 3.80 -34.95 -21.48
C GLY A 170 5.10 -34.28 -21.04
N LEU A 171 4.96 -33.01 -20.68
CA LEU A 171 6.01 -32.19 -20.07
C LEU A 171 5.50 -31.69 -18.72
N ALA A 172 6.34 -31.78 -17.70
CA ALA A 172 6.16 -31.08 -16.44
C ALA A 172 7.04 -29.82 -16.46
N VAL A 173 6.41 -28.65 -16.37
CA VAL A 173 7.08 -27.35 -16.35
C VAL A 173 6.92 -26.76 -14.96
N SER A 174 8.02 -26.28 -14.38
CA SER A 174 8.02 -25.54 -13.13
C SER A 174 8.93 -24.31 -13.25
N TRP A 175 8.63 -23.25 -12.51
CA TRP A 175 9.46 -22.05 -12.38
C TRP A 175 9.53 -21.66 -10.89
N LYS A 176 10.45 -20.75 -10.57
CA LYS A 176 10.59 -20.17 -9.23
C LYS A 176 9.63 -18.98 -9.07
#